data_AF-A0A2E0ST35-F1
#
_entry.id   AF-A0A2E0ST35-F1
#
_cell.length_a   1.000
_cell.length_b   1.000
_cell.length_c   1.000
_cell.angle_alpha   90.00
_cell.angle_beta   90.00
_cell.angle_gamma   90.00
#
_symmetry.space_group_name_H-M   'P 1'
#
loop_
_entity.id
_entity.type
_entity.pdbx_description
1 polymer ?
#
loop_
_entity_poly.entity_id
_entity_poly.type
_entity_poly.pdbx_seq_one_letter_code
_entity_poly.pdbx_strand_id
1 'polypeptide(L)'
;MSVPSAEAQLAVRGGTQGVILRNVRPNGFDMVTGRLAMLDEIHVETRDSRRQQTASIGHSLDNVRRTLERYGPPPSAQSWSTCEAFDVFGGYLLLDALIGNGDRHEQNWSVLRAQSSSNAGADALAPAYDMEASLGFQLADEARLARLRDPASFEAFVRKGFARRFHGDLQTPLVDLAARAYRMCSIAGRSRIEALIDDIARMNFAHFVESTNAVSEVARSFALKVLESNERRIQDAIGN
;
A
#
# COMPACT_ATOMS: atom_id res chain seq x y z
N MET A 1 2.71 -12.60 -1.24
CA MET A 1 3.57 -11.42 -1.44
C MET A 1 4.34 -11.16 -0.16
N SER A 2 5.61 -10.81 -0.26
CA SER A 2 6.53 -10.64 0.89
C SER A 2 6.56 -9.19 1.42
N VAL A 3 5.55 -8.39 1.10
CA VAL A 3 5.35 -7.05 1.65
C VAL A 3 4.79 -7.20 3.07
N PRO A 4 5.44 -6.64 4.10
CA PRO A 4 4.95 -6.75 5.48
C PRO A 4 3.63 -5.99 5.61
N SER A 5 2.55 -6.73 5.83
CA SER A 5 1.18 -6.25 5.88
C SER A 5 0.38 -6.97 6.97
N ALA A 6 -0.70 -6.36 7.41
CA ALA A 6 -1.63 -6.95 8.37
C ALA A 6 -2.19 -8.26 7.82
N GLU A 7 -2.06 -9.35 8.59
CA GLU A 7 -2.70 -10.61 8.25
C GLU A 7 -4.22 -10.44 8.33
N ALA A 8 -4.91 -10.73 7.23
CA ALA A 8 -6.36 -10.64 7.13
C ALA A 8 -6.98 -12.03 6.95
N GLN A 9 -8.12 -12.26 7.59
CA GLN A 9 -8.94 -13.45 7.37
C GLN A 9 -10.40 -13.07 7.16
N LEU A 10 -11.06 -13.74 6.22
CA LEU A 10 -12.52 -13.67 6.10
C LEU A 10 -13.16 -14.27 7.35
N ALA A 11 -14.19 -13.61 7.87
CA ALA A 11 -14.89 -14.02 9.08
C ALA A 11 -16.40 -13.82 8.95
N VAL A 12 -17.15 -14.52 9.81
CA VAL A 12 -18.59 -14.34 9.96
C VAL A 12 -18.89 -14.12 11.44
N ARG A 13 -19.59 -13.02 11.76
CA ARG A 13 -20.03 -12.72 13.12
C ARG A 13 -21.52 -12.40 13.12
N GLY A 14 -22.31 -13.21 13.82
CA GLY A 14 -23.76 -13.03 13.91
C GLY A 14 -24.48 -13.10 12.56
N GLY A 15 -23.98 -13.93 11.64
CA GLY A 15 -24.51 -14.06 10.27
C GLY A 15 -24.00 -13.01 9.28
N THR A 16 -23.27 -11.99 9.73
CA THR A 16 -22.69 -10.96 8.88
C THR A 16 -21.26 -11.35 8.47
N GLN A 17 -21.00 -11.35 7.17
CA GLN A 17 -19.65 -11.52 6.61
C GLN A 17 -18.80 -10.27 6.87
N GLY A 18 -17.50 -10.48 7.09
CA GLY A 18 -16.54 -9.40 7.25
C GLY A 18 -15.10 -9.91 7.16
N VAL A 19 -14.17 -9.04 7.54
CA VAL A 19 -12.74 -9.34 7.59
C VAL A 19 -12.23 -9.02 8.99
N ILE A 20 -11.42 -9.92 9.55
CA ILE A 20 -10.65 -9.65 10.76
C ILE A 20 -9.20 -9.43 10.38
N LEU A 21 -8.56 -8.43 10.99
CA LEU A 21 -7.15 -8.13 10.78
C LEU A 21 -6.39 -8.38 12.08
N ARG A 22 -5.24 -9.03 11.98
CA ARG A 22 -4.30 -9.13 13.09
C ARG A 22 -3.76 -7.72 13.40
N ASN A 23 -3.72 -7.38 14.68
CA ASN A 23 -3.15 -6.12 15.12
C ASN A 23 -1.67 -6.03 14.72
N VAL A 24 -1.31 -5.00 13.96
CA VAL A 24 0.05 -4.74 13.48
C VAL A 24 0.97 -4.15 14.55
N ARG A 25 0.40 -3.69 15.68
CA ARG A 25 1.15 -3.18 16.83
C ARG A 25 1.60 -4.33 17.73
N PRO A 26 2.91 -4.61 17.84
CA PRO A 26 3.41 -5.60 18.79
C PRO A 26 3.28 -5.11 20.23
N ASN A 27 3.37 -6.03 21.19
CA ASN A 27 3.49 -5.67 22.61
C ASN A 27 4.77 -4.86 22.86
N GLY A 28 4.69 -3.85 23.73
CA GLY A 28 5.84 -3.00 24.06
C GLY A 28 6.12 -1.89 23.05
N PHE A 29 5.21 -1.64 22.12
CA PHE A 29 5.27 -0.54 21.16
C PHE A 29 4.03 0.33 21.22
N ASP A 30 4.22 1.64 21.11
CA ASP A 30 3.19 2.58 20.73
C ASP A 30 3.12 2.68 19.20
N MET A 31 1.92 2.91 18.68
CA MET A 31 1.69 3.08 17.25
C MET A 31 1.29 4.52 17.00
N VAL A 32 2.12 5.23 16.23
CA VAL A 32 1.97 6.66 15.95
C VAL A 32 1.68 6.82 14.46
N THR A 33 0.53 7.40 14.12
CA THR A 33 0.14 7.61 12.71
C THR A 33 1.16 8.48 11.98
N GLY A 34 1.27 8.30 10.66
CA GLY A 34 2.13 9.12 9.81
C GLY A 34 1.89 10.62 9.95
N ARG A 35 0.64 11.03 10.19
CA ARG A 35 0.25 12.41 10.55
C ARG A 35 1.05 12.92 11.74
N LEU A 36 1.02 12.18 12.85
CA LEU A 36 1.68 12.57 14.08
C LEU A 36 3.19 12.38 14.00
N ALA A 37 3.66 11.35 13.29
CA ALA A 37 5.08 11.14 13.04
C ALA A 37 5.68 12.31 12.22
N MET A 38 5.04 12.75 11.13
CA MET A 38 5.49 13.92 10.36
C MET A 38 5.53 15.20 11.20
N LEU A 39 4.57 15.37 12.10
CA LEU A 39 4.57 16.51 13.02
C LEU A 39 5.74 16.45 14.00
N ASP A 40 5.97 15.30 14.62
CA ASP A 40 7.01 15.08 15.63
C ASP A 40 8.43 15.13 15.04
N GLU A 41 8.63 14.52 13.87
CA GLU A 41 9.95 14.34 13.25
C GLU A 41 10.43 15.57 12.50
N ILE A 42 9.55 16.14 11.68
CA ILE A 42 9.94 17.16 10.70
C ILE A 42 9.13 18.45 10.84
N HIS A 43 8.32 18.57 11.91
CA HIS A 43 7.50 19.74 12.22
C HIS A 43 6.51 20.08 11.10
N VAL A 44 6.03 19.06 10.37
CA VAL A 44 5.02 19.22 9.31
C VAL A 44 3.64 18.89 9.87
N GLU A 45 2.83 19.92 10.05
CA GLU A 45 1.40 19.75 10.33
C GLU A 45 0.65 19.39 9.06
N THR A 46 0.17 18.14 8.97
CA THR A 46 -0.75 17.79 7.88
C THR A 46 -2.12 18.38 8.12
N ARG A 47 -2.61 19.19 7.17
CA ARG A 47 -3.92 19.84 7.27
C ARG A 47 -4.85 19.31 6.19
N ASP A 48 -6.07 18.94 6.59
CA ASP A 48 -7.08 18.45 5.66
C ASP A 48 -7.29 19.48 4.53
N SER A 49 -7.27 19.02 3.28
CA SER A 49 -7.54 19.88 2.14
C SER A 49 -9.04 20.21 2.07
N ARG A 50 -9.46 21.24 2.83
CA ARG A 50 -10.88 21.70 2.91
C ARG A 50 -11.54 21.94 1.55
N ARG A 51 -10.75 22.13 0.48
CA ARG A 51 -11.23 22.42 -0.87
C ARG A 51 -11.42 21.22 -1.78
N GLN A 52 -10.83 20.06 -1.50
CA GLN A 52 -10.73 19.00 -2.51
C GLN A 52 -11.04 17.58 -2.02
N GLN A 53 -11.20 17.33 -0.71
CA GLN A 53 -11.27 15.95 -0.18
C GLN A 53 -10.08 15.09 -0.67
N THR A 54 -8.92 15.71 -0.92
CA THR A 54 -7.69 15.10 -1.43
C THR A 54 -6.61 15.02 -0.35
N ALA A 55 -5.37 14.73 -0.73
CA ALA A 55 -4.17 14.76 0.12
C ALA A 55 -4.20 15.91 1.15
N SER A 56 -3.88 15.59 2.39
CA SER A 56 -3.56 16.60 3.39
C SER A 56 -2.31 17.36 2.97
N ILE A 57 -2.35 18.70 3.12
CA ILE A 57 -1.17 19.55 2.83
C ILE A 57 -0.01 19.02 3.67
N GLY A 58 1.13 18.76 3.05
CA GLY A 58 2.33 18.26 3.72
C GLY A 58 2.54 16.75 3.66
N HIS A 59 1.52 15.94 3.36
CA HIS A 59 1.71 14.50 3.11
C HIS A 59 2.26 14.27 1.70
N SER A 60 3.56 14.46 1.49
CA SER A 60 4.26 14.21 0.22
C SER A 60 5.27 13.07 0.37
N LEU A 61 5.70 12.49 -0.76
CA LEU A 61 6.68 11.39 -0.74
C LEU A 61 8.01 11.81 -0.08
N ASP A 62 8.46 13.04 -0.31
CA ASP A 62 9.67 13.59 0.32
C ASP A 62 9.53 13.73 1.83
N ASN A 63 8.38 14.18 2.31
CA ASN A 63 8.14 14.32 3.74
C ASN A 63 7.98 12.96 4.42
N VAL A 64 7.37 11.98 3.75
CA VAL A 64 7.37 10.59 4.21
C VAL A 64 8.81 10.07 4.32
N ARG A 65 9.64 10.25 3.28
CA ARG A 65 11.05 9.83 3.32
C ARG A 65 11.79 10.43 4.51
N ARG A 66 11.73 11.76 4.66
CA ARG A 66 12.39 12.49 5.76
C ARG A 66 11.92 12.03 7.14
N THR A 67 10.62 11.77 7.28
CA THR A 67 10.04 11.25 8.53
C THR A 67 10.60 9.88 8.87
N LEU A 68 10.81 9.03 7.86
CA LEU A 68 11.25 7.65 8.05
C LEU A 68 12.78 7.46 8.18
N GLU A 69 13.59 8.53 8.07
CA GLU A 69 15.07 8.44 8.07
C GLU A 69 15.65 7.75 9.32
N ARG A 70 14.98 7.85 10.47
CA ARG A 70 15.45 7.25 11.74
C ARG A 70 14.81 5.90 12.10
N TYR A 71 13.97 5.36 11.23
CA TYR A 71 13.19 4.16 11.51
C TYR A 71 13.72 2.95 10.75
N GLY A 72 13.69 1.80 11.41
CA GLY A 72 13.98 0.51 10.80
C GLY A 72 12.78 -0.10 10.06
N PRO A 73 12.99 -1.24 9.39
CA PRO A 73 11.92 -2.03 8.80
C PRO A 73 11.03 -2.62 9.90
N PRO A 74 9.79 -3.06 9.59
CA PRO A 74 8.92 -3.69 10.58
C PRO A 74 9.63 -4.89 11.24
N PRO A 75 9.53 -5.08 12.57
CA PRO A 75 10.28 -6.14 13.26
C PRO A 75 9.99 -7.57 12.76
N SER A 76 8.79 -7.81 12.23
CA SER A 76 8.38 -9.08 11.65
C SER A 76 8.82 -9.28 10.19
N ALA A 77 9.38 -8.27 9.53
CA ALA A 77 9.71 -8.27 8.12
C ALA A 77 11.12 -8.82 7.86
N GLN A 78 11.33 -10.11 8.12
CA GLN A 78 12.66 -10.74 8.02
C GLN A 78 13.32 -10.55 6.64
N SER A 79 12.54 -10.57 5.57
CA SER A 79 13.04 -10.37 4.22
C SER A 79 13.45 -8.93 3.90
N TRP A 80 13.15 -7.99 4.79
CA TRP A 80 13.48 -6.57 4.71
C TRP A 80 14.46 -6.15 5.80
N SER A 81 15.07 -7.09 6.54
CA SER A 81 15.89 -6.78 7.73
C SER A 81 17.12 -5.91 7.47
N THR A 82 17.58 -5.86 6.22
CA THR A 82 18.72 -5.03 5.77
C THR A 82 18.28 -3.73 5.10
N CYS A 83 16.97 -3.48 5.00
CA CYS A 83 16.38 -2.32 4.34
C CYS A 83 16.05 -1.22 5.35
N GLU A 84 15.94 0.01 4.87
CA GLU A 84 15.47 1.16 5.66
C GLU A 84 13.94 1.20 5.70
N ALA A 85 13.34 1.95 6.65
CA ALA A 85 11.88 2.10 6.70
C ALA A 85 11.30 2.65 5.38
N PHE A 86 11.98 3.60 4.73
CA PHE A 86 11.50 4.14 3.46
C PHE A 86 11.56 3.12 2.31
N ASP A 87 12.52 2.19 2.32
CA ASP A 87 12.56 1.09 1.36
C ASP A 87 11.32 0.21 1.47
N VAL A 88 10.92 -0.11 2.70
CA VAL A 88 9.69 -0.88 2.97
C VAL A 88 8.45 -0.08 2.53
N PHE A 89 8.43 1.23 2.77
CA PHE A 89 7.36 2.11 2.28
C PHE A 89 7.29 2.12 0.74
N GLY A 90 8.43 2.07 0.05
CA GLY A 90 8.49 1.85 -1.40
C GLY A 90 7.80 0.55 -1.81
N GLY A 91 8.00 -0.53 -1.05
CA GLY A 91 7.25 -1.78 -1.20
C GLY A 91 5.74 -1.64 -0.97
N TYR A 92 5.30 -0.76 -0.06
CA TYR A 92 3.88 -0.45 0.14
C TYR A 92 3.29 0.27 -1.07
N LEU A 93 4.03 1.21 -1.66
CA LEU A 93 3.59 1.92 -2.85
C LEU A 93 3.55 1.01 -4.09
N LEU A 94 4.46 0.04 -4.19
CA LEU A 94 4.39 -1.00 -5.23
C LEU A 94 3.12 -1.83 -5.06
N LEU A 95 2.81 -2.26 -3.84
CA LEU A 95 1.58 -3.00 -3.53
C LEU A 95 0.34 -2.15 -3.84
N ASP A 96 0.31 -0.88 -3.42
CA ASP A 96 -0.78 0.05 -3.70
C ASP A 96 -0.98 0.23 -5.20
N ALA A 97 0.10 0.32 -6.00
CA ALA A 97 0.02 0.35 -7.45
C ALA A 97 -0.54 -0.95 -8.03
N LEU A 98 -0.13 -2.12 -7.53
CA LEU A 98 -0.59 -3.42 -8.00
C LEU A 98 -2.10 -3.59 -7.78
N ILE A 99 -2.58 -3.30 -6.56
CA ILE A 99 -3.99 -3.48 -6.19
C ILE A 99 -4.87 -2.26 -6.50
N GLY A 100 -4.29 -1.16 -6.98
CA GLY A 100 -5.00 0.08 -7.27
C GLY A 100 -5.51 0.82 -6.04
N ASN A 101 -4.77 0.77 -4.92
CA ASN A 101 -5.11 1.49 -3.69
C ASN A 101 -4.74 2.98 -3.80
N GLY A 102 -5.74 3.82 -4.07
CA GLY A 102 -5.57 5.27 -4.17
C GLY A 102 -5.64 6.01 -2.83
N ASP A 103 -5.84 5.31 -1.72
CA ASP A 103 -6.23 5.89 -0.42
C ASP A 103 -5.11 5.82 0.64
N ARG A 104 -3.85 5.72 0.23
CA ARG A 104 -2.69 5.80 1.14
C ARG A 104 -2.49 7.23 1.64
N HIS A 105 -3.25 7.66 2.65
CA HIS A 105 -3.07 8.94 3.34
C HIS A 105 -2.25 8.80 4.62
N GLU A 106 -1.94 9.94 5.26
CA GLU A 106 -1.03 10.01 6.41
C GLU A 106 -1.50 9.27 7.67
N GLN A 107 -2.74 8.79 7.72
CA GLN A 107 -3.24 7.97 8.84
C GLN A 107 -3.24 6.47 8.50
N ASN A 108 -3.09 6.13 7.22
CA ASN A 108 -3.04 4.75 6.71
C ASN A 108 -1.60 4.22 6.64
N TRP A 109 -0.70 4.82 7.39
CA TRP A 109 0.60 4.26 7.75
C TRP A 109 0.99 4.80 9.12
N SER A 110 1.84 4.06 9.82
CA SER A 110 2.26 4.39 11.17
C SER A 110 3.70 3.97 11.39
N VAL A 111 4.32 4.60 12.38
CA VAL A 111 5.57 4.16 12.96
C VAL A 111 5.30 3.50 14.31
N LEU A 112 6.18 2.58 14.69
CA LEU A 112 6.20 1.90 15.97
C LEU A 112 7.29 2.53 16.84
N ARG A 113 6.91 2.96 18.05
CA ARG A 113 7.80 3.54 19.05
C ARG A 113 8.01 2.57 20.19
N ALA A 114 9.24 2.22 20.49
CA ALA A 114 9.53 1.31 21.60
C ALA A 114 9.21 1.96 22.96
N GLN A 115 8.42 1.29 23.81
CA GLN A 115 8.01 1.80 25.13
C GLN A 115 9.08 1.66 26.22
N SER A 116 10.08 0.79 26.04
CA SER A 116 11.05 0.40 27.07
C SER A 116 12.49 0.45 26.56
N SER A 117 13.43 0.68 27.49
CA SER A 117 14.87 0.65 27.23
C SER A 117 15.37 -0.69 26.69
N SER A 118 14.67 -1.79 26.99
CA SER A 118 14.97 -3.12 26.43
C SER A 118 14.74 -3.22 24.91
N ASN A 119 13.93 -2.32 24.36
CA ASN A 119 13.66 -2.17 22.92
C ASN A 119 14.14 -0.79 22.42
N ALA A 120 14.92 -0.03 23.20
CA ALA A 120 15.34 1.31 22.80
C ALA A 120 16.18 1.25 21.52
N GLY A 121 15.83 2.10 20.55
CA GLY A 121 16.43 2.08 19.21
C GLY A 121 15.78 1.10 18.23
N ALA A 122 14.71 0.40 18.61
CA ALA A 122 13.93 -0.48 17.73
C ALA A 122 12.74 0.23 17.05
N ASP A 123 12.77 1.56 16.96
CA ASP A 123 11.73 2.32 16.27
C ASP A 123 11.68 1.88 14.81
N ALA A 124 10.47 1.55 14.35
CA ALA A 124 10.29 0.87 13.08
C ALA A 124 9.06 1.40 12.34
N LEU A 125 8.99 1.14 11.03
CA LEU A 125 7.72 1.25 10.31
C LEU A 125 6.76 0.15 10.76
N ALA A 126 5.47 0.47 10.91
CA ALA A 126 4.44 -0.55 11.13
C ALA A 126 4.14 -1.30 9.81
N PRO A 127 3.83 -2.61 9.84
CA PRO A 127 3.31 -3.32 8.67
C PRO A 127 2.13 -2.59 8.01
N ALA A 128 2.00 -2.68 6.69
CA ALA A 128 0.91 -2.03 5.96
C ALA A 128 -0.47 -2.51 6.45
N TYR A 129 -1.39 -1.58 6.64
CA TYR A 129 -2.78 -1.84 7.01
C TYR A 129 -3.69 -0.93 6.20
N ASP A 130 -5.00 -1.11 6.37
CA ASP A 130 -6.05 -0.29 5.75
C ASP A 130 -5.88 -0.14 4.22
N MET A 131 -5.97 -1.29 3.55
CA MET A 131 -5.85 -1.41 2.08
C MET A 131 -7.19 -1.74 1.42
N GLU A 132 -8.29 -1.48 2.12
CA GLU A 132 -9.65 -1.85 1.68
C GLU A 132 -10.10 -1.09 0.43
N ALA A 133 -9.55 0.11 0.20
CA ALA A 133 -9.86 0.96 -0.93
C ALA A 133 -9.19 0.52 -2.25
N SER A 134 -9.23 -0.78 -2.55
CA SER A 134 -8.49 -1.43 -3.64
C SER A 134 -9.37 -2.34 -4.51
N LEU A 135 -8.82 -2.85 -5.62
CA LEU A 135 -9.44 -3.85 -6.50
C LEU A 135 -10.86 -3.53 -6.98
N GLY A 136 -11.19 -2.23 -7.07
CA GLY A 136 -12.50 -1.74 -7.45
C GLY A 136 -13.60 -2.00 -6.42
N PHE A 137 -13.28 -1.97 -5.12
CA PHE A 137 -14.22 -2.17 -4.01
C PHE A 137 -15.51 -1.33 -4.13
N GLN A 138 -15.40 -0.09 -4.64
CA GLN A 138 -16.53 0.84 -4.78
C GLN A 138 -17.50 0.49 -5.93
N LEU A 139 -17.16 -0.47 -6.79
CA LEU A 139 -18.00 -0.83 -7.94
C LEU A 139 -19.05 -1.88 -7.54
N ALA A 140 -20.27 -1.71 -8.05
CA ALA A 140 -21.23 -2.80 -8.11
C ALA A 140 -20.86 -3.80 -9.23
N ASP A 141 -21.39 -5.01 -9.18
CA ASP A 141 -21.05 -6.07 -10.15
C ASP A 141 -21.49 -5.71 -11.57
N GLU A 142 -22.59 -5.01 -11.74
CA GLU A 142 -23.03 -4.51 -13.05
C GLU A 142 -21.99 -3.55 -13.64
N ALA A 143 -21.41 -2.69 -12.79
CA ALA A 143 -20.38 -1.72 -13.19
C ALA A 143 -19.03 -2.39 -13.48
N ARG A 144 -18.70 -3.48 -12.77
CA ARG A 144 -17.54 -4.33 -13.07
C ARG A 144 -17.72 -5.05 -14.40
N LEU A 145 -18.88 -5.66 -14.62
CA LEU A 145 -19.20 -6.42 -15.83
C LEU A 145 -19.22 -5.52 -17.06
N ALA A 146 -19.80 -4.32 -16.96
CA ALA A 146 -19.80 -3.34 -18.04
C ALA A 146 -18.38 -2.96 -18.47
N ARG A 147 -17.46 -2.78 -17.50
CA ARG A 147 -16.04 -2.51 -17.77
C ARG A 147 -15.34 -3.72 -18.38
N LEU A 148 -15.59 -4.93 -17.88
CA LEU A 148 -14.98 -6.15 -18.43
C LEU A 148 -15.38 -6.42 -19.89
N ARG A 149 -16.57 -5.98 -20.30
CA ARG A 149 -17.07 -6.12 -21.68
C ARG A 149 -16.50 -5.06 -22.64
N ASP A 150 -16.02 -3.94 -22.13
CA ASP A 150 -15.44 -2.85 -22.92
C ASP A 150 -13.97 -2.61 -22.52
N PRO A 151 -13.01 -3.11 -23.33
CA PRO A 151 -11.58 -2.93 -23.06
C PRO A 151 -11.17 -1.47 -22.85
N ALA A 152 -11.76 -0.50 -23.57
CA ALA A 152 -11.39 0.90 -23.43
C ALA A 152 -11.83 1.48 -22.07
N SER A 153 -13.03 1.12 -21.61
CA SER A 153 -13.55 1.50 -20.29
C SER A 153 -12.75 0.86 -19.15
N PHE A 154 -12.37 -0.41 -19.29
CA PHE A 154 -11.50 -1.08 -18.31
C PHE A 154 -10.12 -0.41 -18.22
N GLU A 155 -9.48 -0.17 -19.36
CA GLU A 155 -8.18 0.51 -19.44
C GLU A 155 -8.23 1.92 -18.85
N ALA A 156 -9.31 2.65 -19.08
CA ALA A 156 -9.53 3.96 -18.48
C ALA A 156 -9.70 3.89 -16.96
N PHE A 157 -10.32 2.82 -16.43
CA PHE A 157 -10.43 2.60 -14.98
C PHE A 157 -9.05 2.36 -14.36
N VAL A 158 -8.27 1.44 -14.92
CA VAL A 158 -6.94 1.07 -14.41
C VAL A 158 -5.97 2.27 -14.44
N ARG A 159 -6.00 3.08 -15.51
CA ARG A 159 -5.19 4.31 -15.60
C ARG A 159 -5.59 5.41 -14.62
N LYS A 160 -6.80 5.36 -14.05
CA LYS A 160 -7.30 6.35 -13.07
C LYS A 160 -6.96 6.03 -11.61
N GLY A 161 -6.16 4.99 -11.37
CA GLY A 161 -5.51 4.78 -10.08
C GLY A 161 -4.44 5.85 -9.84
N PHE A 162 -4.82 6.94 -9.18
CA PHE A 162 -3.97 8.09 -8.90
C PHE A 162 -3.60 8.19 -7.42
N ALA A 163 -2.43 8.74 -7.14
CA ALA A 163 -1.88 9.03 -5.82
C ALA A 163 -2.54 10.24 -5.15
N ARG A 164 -3.88 10.30 -5.14
CA ARG A 164 -4.66 11.48 -4.71
C ARG A 164 -4.45 11.89 -3.26
N ARG A 165 -3.88 10.99 -2.45
CA ARG A 165 -3.54 11.23 -1.05
C ARG A 165 -2.14 11.78 -0.83
N PHE A 166 -1.33 11.95 -1.87
CA PHE A 166 -0.04 12.61 -1.81
C PHE A 166 -0.11 14.07 -2.31
N HIS A 167 0.33 15.00 -1.48
CA HIS A 167 0.36 16.42 -1.77
C HIS A 167 1.32 16.69 -2.92
N GLY A 168 0.79 17.26 -4.01
CA GLY A 168 1.53 17.49 -5.26
C GLY A 168 1.29 16.41 -6.32
N ASP A 169 0.59 15.32 -6.00
CA ASP A 169 0.49 14.11 -6.85
C ASP A 169 -0.95 13.71 -7.19
N LEU A 170 -1.89 14.66 -7.16
CA LEU A 170 -3.32 14.40 -7.37
C LEU A 170 -3.66 13.68 -8.68
N GLN A 171 -2.82 13.87 -9.71
CA GLN A 171 -2.97 13.26 -11.04
C GLN A 171 -1.82 12.29 -11.36
N THR A 172 -0.94 12.02 -10.41
CA THR A 172 0.18 11.08 -10.59
C THR A 172 -0.37 9.66 -10.53
N PRO A 173 -0.19 8.83 -11.58
CA PRO A 173 -0.50 7.41 -11.51
C PRO A 173 0.21 6.72 -10.33
N LEU A 174 -0.46 5.78 -9.68
CA LEU A 174 0.13 5.03 -8.56
C LEU A 174 1.44 4.31 -8.97
N VAL A 175 1.49 3.79 -10.20
CA VAL A 175 2.69 3.17 -10.78
C VAL A 175 3.85 4.16 -10.87
N ASP A 176 3.58 5.40 -11.30
CA ASP A 176 4.60 6.43 -11.42
C ASP A 176 5.09 6.92 -10.05
N LEU A 177 4.18 6.99 -9.07
CA LEU A 177 4.53 7.27 -7.68
C LEU A 177 5.43 6.15 -7.11
N ALA A 178 5.07 4.89 -7.34
CA ALA A 178 5.86 3.74 -6.91
C ALA A 178 7.25 3.72 -7.58
N ALA A 179 7.33 4.01 -8.88
CA ALA A 179 8.61 4.13 -9.59
C ALA A 179 9.47 5.29 -9.04
N ARG A 180 8.85 6.41 -8.68
CA ARG A 180 9.55 7.53 -8.03
C ARG A 180 10.08 7.14 -6.64
N ALA A 181 9.28 6.44 -5.85
CA ALA A 181 9.70 5.92 -4.55
C ALA A 181 10.85 4.90 -4.68
N TYR A 182 10.75 3.97 -5.64
CA TYR A 182 11.82 3.02 -5.96
C TYR A 182 13.15 3.72 -6.27
N ARG A 183 13.14 4.81 -7.06
CA ARG A 183 14.36 5.59 -7.34
C ARG A 183 14.96 6.29 -6.11
N MET A 184 14.15 6.52 -5.08
CA MET A 184 14.56 7.12 -3.81
C MET A 184 15.02 6.09 -2.77
N CYS A 185 14.85 4.78 -3.04
CA CYS A 185 15.25 3.71 -2.15
C CYS A 185 16.76 3.49 -2.13
N SER A 186 17.25 2.91 -1.04
CA SER A 186 18.62 2.43 -0.89
C SER A 186 18.93 1.32 -1.92
N ILE A 187 20.20 0.92 -2.04
CA ILE A 187 20.57 -0.22 -2.89
C ILE A 187 19.89 -1.50 -2.41
N ALA A 188 19.87 -1.74 -1.09
CA ALA A 188 19.22 -2.91 -0.49
C ALA A 188 17.70 -2.89 -0.76
N GLY A 189 17.07 -1.72 -0.61
CA GLY A 189 15.66 -1.54 -0.90
C GLY A 189 15.29 -1.79 -2.35
N ARG A 190 16.09 -1.28 -3.30
CA ARG A 190 15.87 -1.51 -4.73
C ARG A 190 15.99 -2.99 -5.09
N SER A 191 17.05 -3.67 -4.65
CA SER A 191 17.18 -5.12 -4.87
C SER A 191 16.03 -5.91 -4.25
N ARG A 192 15.49 -5.46 -3.11
CA ARG A 192 14.33 -6.09 -2.49
C ARG A 192 13.04 -5.88 -3.27
N ILE A 193 12.82 -4.67 -3.80
CA ILE A 193 11.67 -4.33 -4.64
C ILE A 193 11.74 -5.09 -5.97
N GLU A 194 12.91 -5.20 -6.59
CA GLU A 194 13.13 -6.00 -7.81
C GLU A 194 12.76 -7.48 -7.57
N ALA A 195 13.24 -8.07 -6.48
CA ALA A 195 12.87 -9.43 -6.09
C ALA A 195 11.35 -9.59 -5.85
N LEU A 196 10.70 -8.54 -5.32
CA LEU A 196 9.24 -8.52 -5.14
C LEU A 196 8.49 -8.44 -6.48
N ILE A 197 8.97 -7.65 -7.44
CA ILE A 197 8.41 -7.58 -8.80
C ILE A 197 8.52 -8.95 -9.48
N ASP A 198 9.68 -9.58 -9.36
CA ASP A 198 9.93 -10.94 -9.84
C ASP A 198 8.99 -11.97 -9.20
N ASP A 199 8.77 -11.90 -7.89
CA ASP A 199 7.81 -12.75 -7.19
C ASP A 199 6.39 -12.53 -7.70
N ILE A 200 5.99 -11.27 -7.90
CA ILE A 200 4.68 -10.88 -8.43
C ILE A 200 4.48 -11.45 -9.84
N ALA A 201 5.48 -11.35 -10.71
CA ALA A 201 5.43 -11.87 -12.08
C ALA A 201 5.23 -13.40 -12.13
N ARG A 202 5.72 -14.11 -11.11
CA ARG A 202 5.56 -15.57 -10.98
C ARG A 202 4.26 -15.98 -10.28
N MET A 203 3.48 -15.04 -9.73
CA MET A 203 2.25 -15.38 -9.00
C MET A 203 1.14 -15.84 -9.95
N ASN A 204 0.48 -16.92 -9.56
CA ASN A 204 -0.78 -17.31 -10.19
C ASN A 204 -1.94 -16.53 -9.56
N PHE A 205 -2.23 -15.34 -10.09
CA PHE A 205 -3.32 -14.49 -9.61
C PHE A 205 -4.69 -15.17 -9.73
N ALA A 206 -4.92 -15.96 -10.78
CA ALA A 206 -6.19 -16.67 -10.96
C ALA A 206 -6.45 -17.61 -9.77
N HIS A 207 -5.47 -18.44 -9.42
CA HIS A 207 -5.57 -19.33 -8.26
C HIS A 207 -5.79 -18.57 -6.95
N PHE A 208 -5.05 -17.47 -6.75
CA PHE A 208 -5.19 -16.63 -5.56
C PHE A 208 -6.62 -16.08 -5.42
N VAL A 209 -7.16 -15.50 -6.48
CA VAL A 209 -8.48 -14.87 -6.45
C VAL A 209 -9.60 -15.92 -6.38
N GLU A 210 -9.47 -17.04 -7.08
CA GLU A 210 -10.43 -18.16 -7.06
C GLU A 210 -10.62 -18.76 -5.67
N SER A 211 -9.57 -18.78 -4.84
CA SER A 211 -9.64 -19.28 -3.46
C SER A 211 -10.55 -18.42 -2.55
N THR A 212 -10.99 -17.24 -3.01
CA THR A 212 -11.83 -16.32 -2.23
C THR A 212 -13.33 -16.53 -2.53
N ASN A 213 -13.93 -17.49 -1.82
CA ASN A 213 -15.36 -17.86 -2.01
C ASN A 213 -16.38 -16.84 -1.47
N ALA A 214 -15.95 -15.84 -0.71
CA ALA A 214 -16.84 -14.82 -0.12
C ALA A 214 -17.19 -13.66 -1.08
N VAL A 215 -16.60 -13.63 -2.28
CA VAL A 215 -16.86 -12.61 -3.30
C VAL A 215 -17.56 -13.21 -4.52
N SER A 216 -18.26 -12.38 -5.30
CA SER A 216 -18.89 -12.81 -6.54
C SER A 216 -17.88 -13.18 -7.60
N GLU A 217 -18.29 -14.00 -8.57
CA GLU A 217 -17.44 -14.38 -9.70
C GLU A 217 -17.00 -13.16 -10.52
N VAL A 218 -17.91 -12.21 -10.76
CA VAL A 218 -17.62 -10.98 -11.49
C VAL A 218 -16.59 -10.12 -10.75
N ALA A 219 -16.70 -10.01 -9.42
CA ALA A 219 -15.70 -9.32 -8.60
C ALA A 219 -14.31 -9.98 -8.69
N ARG A 220 -14.27 -11.32 -8.65
CA ARG A 220 -13.04 -12.10 -8.84
C ARG A 220 -12.41 -11.84 -10.22
N SER A 221 -13.17 -11.97 -11.29
CA SER A 221 -12.68 -11.73 -12.66
C SER A 221 -12.18 -10.30 -12.85
N PHE A 222 -12.87 -9.33 -12.24
CA PHE A 222 -12.45 -7.93 -12.27
C PHE A 222 -11.11 -7.72 -11.54
N ALA A 223 -10.98 -8.24 -10.32
CA ALA A 223 -9.77 -8.15 -9.53
C ALA A 223 -8.57 -8.79 -10.24
N LEU A 224 -8.76 -9.98 -10.83
CA LEU A 224 -7.73 -10.65 -11.64
C LEU A 224 -7.22 -9.74 -12.77
N LYS A 225 -8.13 -9.19 -13.58
CA LYS A 225 -7.76 -8.29 -14.68
C LYS A 225 -7.03 -7.03 -14.20
N VAL A 226 -7.41 -6.48 -13.05
CA VAL A 226 -6.73 -5.32 -12.44
C VAL A 226 -5.30 -5.68 -12.06
N LEU A 227 -5.11 -6.81 -11.37
CA LEU A 227 -3.79 -7.30 -10.96
C LEU A 227 -2.88 -7.52 -12.17
N GLU A 228 -3.35 -8.24 -13.19
CA GLU A 228 -2.60 -8.50 -14.42
C GLU A 228 -2.25 -7.21 -15.18
N SER A 229 -3.16 -6.24 -15.25
CA SER A 229 -2.91 -4.98 -15.95
C SER A 229 -1.89 -4.11 -15.20
N ASN A 230 -2.01 -4.02 -13.88
CA ASN A 230 -1.06 -3.24 -13.07
C ASN A 230 0.30 -3.92 -12.95
N GLU A 231 0.37 -5.25 -12.92
CA GLU A 231 1.64 -6.00 -12.92
C GLU A 231 2.48 -5.67 -14.15
N ARG A 232 1.91 -5.72 -15.37
CA ARG A 232 2.59 -5.26 -16.60
C ARG A 232 3.05 -3.81 -16.52
N ARG A 233 2.17 -2.91 -16.05
CA ARG A 233 2.53 -1.48 -15.92
C ARG A 233 3.68 -1.25 -14.94
N ILE A 234 3.74 -2.03 -13.87
CA ILE A 234 4.82 -1.99 -12.88
C ILE A 234 6.13 -2.47 -13.51
N GLN A 235 6.10 -3.59 -14.24
CA GLN A 235 7.26 -4.10 -14.98
C GLN A 235 7.80 -3.06 -15.96
N ASP A 236 6.92 -2.42 -16.75
CA ASP A 236 7.32 -1.39 -17.70
C ASP A 236 8.00 -0.18 -17.02
N ALA A 237 7.52 0.20 -15.82
CA ALA A 237 7.96 1.41 -15.12
C ALA A 237 9.20 1.22 -14.21
N ILE A 238 9.46 -0.01 -13.73
CA ILE A 238 10.52 -0.31 -12.75
C ILE A 238 11.44 -1.45 -13.20
N GLY A 239 10.94 -2.43 -13.95
CA GLY A 239 11.65 -3.66 -14.29
C GLY A 239 12.67 -3.55 -15.44
N ASN A 240 12.88 -2.35 -16.00
CA ASN A 240 13.86 -2.09 -17.07
C ASN A 240 15.08 -1.32 -16.55
#